data_AF-A0A1F1LHS9-F1
#
_entry.id   AF-A0A1F1LHS9-F1
#
_cell.length_a   1.000
_cell.length_b   1.000
_cell.length_c   1.000
_cell.angle_alpha   90.00
_cell.angle_beta   90.00
_cell.angle_gamma   90.00
#
_symmetry.space_group_name_H-M   'P 1'
#
loop_
_entity.id
_entity.type
_entity.pdbx_description
1 polymer ?
#
loop_
_entity_poly.entity_id
_entity_poly.type
_entity_poly.pdbx_seq_one_letter_code
_entity_poly.pdbx_strand_id
1 'polypeptide(L)'
;MLTPGWLISLIFIGLFVYLCLTTLAPWQLNKHEDLKARNAQLVESSAAGPVPLDEVIRRDGSLGTSEWHLVTASGRYLPVEDVLLRMQSVDGELVYQVLSAFRTDSGDTLLVNRGWVRVGDNNTVPDFPSAPTGQVTFTARLRIPMDAPADPIVLNEWNMVRNIDPPAIGGLLGVDLSPYYLQLAGGQPGSLEPMPLPSTESGPYLSYGLQWMAFGVLAPIGLGYFVWSELRQRRRLDDEDNEAAEAWPREGGNRAAGPDHETTASEAPSGPPAATVDGPPDEVADSDRLVAAAMRDRYGDRFASEYRRISRGGNRA
;
A
#
# COMPACT_ATOMS: atom_id res chain seq x y z
N MET A 1 -16.27 -22.98 -38.14
CA MET A 1 -17.27 -23.02 -37.04
C MET A 1 -16.59 -22.54 -35.77
N LEU A 2 -17.18 -21.58 -35.06
CA LEU A 2 -16.63 -21.02 -33.82
C LEU A 2 -16.56 -22.14 -32.77
N THR A 3 -15.36 -22.59 -32.40
CA THR A 3 -15.20 -23.57 -31.33
C THR A 3 -15.56 -22.94 -29.97
N PRO A 4 -16.13 -23.70 -29.02
CA PRO A 4 -16.62 -23.18 -27.74
C PRO A 4 -15.59 -22.35 -26.95
N GLY A 5 -14.29 -22.65 -27.13
CA GLY A 5 -13.19 -21.92 -26.48
C GLY A 5 -13.10 -20.43 -26.86
N TRP A 6 -13.40 -20.06 -28.11
CA TRP A 6 -13.31 -18.66 -28.56
C TRP A 6 -14.38 -17.77 -27.95
N LEU A 7 -15.57 -18.33 -27.74
CA LEU A 7 -16.68 -17.63 -27.10
C LEU A 7 -16.36 -17.37 -25.62
N ILE A 8 -15.76 -18.35 -24.94
CA ILE A 8 -15.35 -18.23 -23.53
C ILE A 8 -14.25 -17.18 -23.37
N SER A 9 -13.25 -17.15 -24.25
CA SER A 9 -12.19 -16.13 -24.21
C SER A 9 -12.72 -14.71 -24.44
N LEU A 10 -13.68 -14.54 -25.36
CA LEU A 10 -14.34 -13.26 -25.60
C LEU A 10 -15.13 -12.78 -24.37
N ILE A 11 -15.89 -13.68 -23.74
CA ILE A 11 -16.65 -13.37 -22.53
C ILE A 11 -15.69 -13.01 -21.38
N PHE A 12 -14.61 -13.76 -21.21
CA PHE A 12 -13.62 -13.51 -20.15
C PHE A 12 -12.91 -12.16 -20.33
N ILE A 13 -12.45 -11.84 -21.54
CA ILE A 13 -11.79 -10.57 -21.84
C ILE A 13 -12.78 -9.41 -21.70
N GLY A 14 -14.03 -9.57 -22.15
CA GLY A 14 -15.08 -8.58 -21.96
C GLY A 14 -15.35 -8.29 -20.48
N LEU A 15 -15.45 -9.34 -19.66
CA LEU A 15 -15.63 -9.22 -18.21
C LEU A 15 -14.42 -8.56 -17.53
N PHE A 16 -13.21 -8.91 -17.95
CA PHE A 16 -11.98 -8.31 -17.43
C PHE A 16 -11.88 -6.80 -17.76
N VAL A 17 -12.18 -6.40 -18.99
CA VAL A 17 -12.23 -4.99 -19.41
C VAL A 17 -13.30 -4.24 -18.63
N TYR A 18 -14.50 -4.81 -18.50
CA TYR A 18 -15.58 -4.23 -17.71
C TYR A 18 -15.14 -3.99 -16.26
N LEU A 19 -14.52 -4.98 -15.61
CA LEU A 19 -14.04 -4.88 -14.23
C LEU A 19 -12.93 -3.82 -14.08
N CYS A 20 -11.99 -3.77 -15.02
CA CYS A 20 -10.92 -2.77 -15.02
C CYS A 20 -11.47 -1.34 -15.13
N LEU A 21 -12.40 -1.10 -16.05
CA LEU A 21 -12.88 0.25 -16.36
C LEU A 21 -13.99 0.75 -15.41
N THR A 22 -14.84 -0.14 -14.89
CA THR A 22 -15.98 0.27 -14.06
C THR A 22 -15.72 0.16 -12.57
N THR A 23 -14.80 -0.71 -12.15
CA THR A 23 -14.56 -0.98 -10.72
C THR A 23 -13.15 -0.59 -10.31
N LEU A 24 -12.11 -1.14 -10.96
CA LEU A 24 -10.73 -0.99 -10.49
C LEU A 24 -10.14 0.40 -10.75
N ALA A 25 -10.30 0.93 -11.97
CA ALA A 25 -9.84 2.28 -12.30
C ALA A 25 -10.60 3.35 -11.49
N PRO A 26 -11.95 3.33 -11.42
CA PRO A 26 -12.68 4.27 -10.56
C PRO A 26 -12.34 4.13 -9.08
N TRP A 27 -12.15 2.91 -8.55
CA TRP A 27 -11.78 2.73 -7.15
C TRP A 27 -10.40 3.32 -6.80
N GLN A 28 -9.40 3.16 -7.67
CA GLN A 28 -8.07 3.78 -7.47
C GLN A 28 -8.11 5.30 -7.67
N LEU A 29 -8.92 5.80 -8.61
CA LEU A 29 -9.08 7.23 -8.89
C LEU A 29 -9.95 7.94 -7.84
N ASN A 30 -10.93 7.27 -7.24
CA ASN A 30 -11.75 7.87 -6.18
C ASN A 30 -10.93 8.10 -4.89
N LYS A 31 -9.90 7.27 -4.65
CA LYS A 31 -8.90 7.54 -3.61
C LYS A 31 -8.09 8.82 -3.87
N HIS A 32 -7.93 9.23 -5.12
CA HIS A 32 -7.27 10.50 -5.48
C HIS A 32 -8.15 11.72 -5.20
N GLU A 33 -9.46 11.65 -5.44
CA GLU A 33 -10.36 12.78 -5.18
C GLU A 33 -10.51 13.06 -3.68
N ASP A 34 -10.54 12.02 -2.82
CA ASP A 34 -10.50 12.20 -1.36
C ASP A 34 -9.20 12.87 -0.88
N LEU A 35 -8.05 12.54 -1.51
CA LEU A 35 -6.76 13.18 -1.22
C LEU A 35 -6.70 14.62 -1.75
N LYS A 36 -7.27 14.90 -2.92
CA LYS A 36 -7.30 16.23 -3.54
C LYS A 36 -8.22 17.19 -2.78
N ALA A 37 -9.36 16.71 -2.26
CA ALA A 37 -10.24 17.47 -1.39
C ALA A 37 -9.56 17.85 -0.06
N ARG A 38 -8.82 16.92 0.56
CA ARG A 38 -8.05 17.21 1.79
C ARG A 38 -6.86 18.14 1.53
N ASN A 39 -6.16 17.97 0.41
CA ASN A 39 -5.05 18.86 0.02
C ASN A 39 -5.54 20.25 -0.38
N ALA A 40 -6.69 20.36 -1.05
CA ALA A 40 -7.32 21.65 -1.36
C ALA A 40 -7.75 22.36 -0.07
N GLN A 41 -8.32 21.64 0.90
CA GLN A 41 -8.62 22.21 2.22
C GLN A 41 -7.35 22.63 2.98
N LEU A 42 -6.25 21.88 2.85
CA LEU A 42 -4.96 22.23 3.47
C LEU A 42 -4.33 23.47 2.82
N VAL A 43 -4.39 23.59 1.48
CA VAL A 43 -3.89 24.72 0.70
C VAL A 43 -4.76 25.96 0.91
N GLU A 44 -6.08 25.81 0.90
CA GLU A 44 -7.05 26.90 1.10
C GLU A 44 -7.07 27.39 2.55
N SER A 45 -6.94 26.49 3.53
CA SER A 45 -6.64 26.86 4.92
C SER A 45 -5.31 27.58 5.05
N SER A 46 -4.25 27.11 4.36
CA SER A 46 -2.94 27.77 4.42
C SER A 46 -2.89 29.12 3.70
N ALA A 47 -3.85 29.38 2.80
CA ALA A 47 -4.01 30.67 2.11
C ALA A 47 -4.87 31.66 2.90
N ALA A 48 -5.77 31.18 3.77
CA ALA A 48 -6.43 32.01 4.76
C ALA A 48 -5.40 32.41 5.84
N GLY A 49 -5.27 33.71 6.09
CA GLY A 49 -4.38 34.21 7.15
C GLY A 49 -4.75 33.62 8.53
N PRO A 50 -3.78 33.50 9.46
CA PRO A 50 -4.06 32.98 10.79
C PRO A 50 -5.16 33.77 11.51
N VAL A 51 -6.14 33.07 12.07
CA VAL A 51 -7.25 33.67 12.84
C VAL A 51 -6.90 33.64 14.33
N PRO A 52 -7.31 34.62 15.15
CA PRO A 52 -7.13 34.55 16.60
C PRO A 52 -7.74 33.27 17.20
N LEU A 53 -7.02 32.58 18.09
CA LEU A 53 -7.45 31.31 18.67
C LEU A 53 -8.81 31.38 19.39
N ASP A 54 -9.07 32.52 20.03
CA ASP A 54 -10.31 32.84 20.77
C ASP A 54 -11.54 33.02 19.86
N GLU A 55 -11.34 33.26 18.57
CA GLU A 55 -12.42 33.28 17.58
C GLU A 55 -12.77 31.87 17.09
N VAL A 56 -11.84 30.90 17.20
CA VAL A 56 -12.01 29.54 16.68
C VAL A 56 -12.51 28.58 17.76
N ILE A 57 -11.94 28.65 18.97
CA ILE A 57 -12.44 27.88 20.12
C ILE A 57 -13.52 28.73 20.77
N ARG A 58 -14.79 28.32 20.59
CA ARG A 58 -15.90 28.98 21.28
C ARG A 58 -15.77 28.75 22.78
N ARG A 59 -16.34 29.64 23.60
CA ARG A 59 -16.30 29.56 25.08
C ARG A 59 -16.85 28.26 25.68
N ASP A 60 -17.56 27.43 24.92
CA ASP A 60 -18.03 26.11 25.33
C ASP A 60 -17.05 24.97 24.97
N GLY A 61 -15.87 25.31 24.48
CA GLY A 61 -14.82 24.36 24.12
C GLY A 61 -15.12 23.56 22.86
N SER A 62 -16.05 23.99 22.00
CA SER A 62 -16.30 23.35 20.70
C SER A 62 -15.60 24.07 19.56
N LEU A 63 -15.08 23.29 18.61
CA LEU A 63 -14.57 23.79 17.33
C LEU A 63 -15.71 24.13 16.37
N GLY A 64 -15.53 25.20 15.61
CA GLY A 64 -16.26 25.39 14.36
C GLY A 64 -15.93 24.31 13.33
N THR A 65 -16.61 24.32 12.18
CA THR A 65 -16.66 23.24 11.18
C THR A 65 -15.35 22.89 10.46
N SER A 66 -14.18 23.43 10.83
CA SER A 66 -12.93 23.15 10.12
C SER A 66 -11.82 22.66 11.05
N GLU A 67 -11.32 21.47 10.69
CA GLU A 67 -10.30 20.67 11.37
C GLU A 67 -8.85 21.17 11.17
N TRP A 68 -8.65 22.22 10.37
CA TRP A 68 -7.31 22.65 9.92
C TRP A 68 -7.03 24.15 10.05
N HIS A 69 -7.57 24.86 11.05
CA HIS A 69 -7.30 26.29 11.16
C HIS A 69 -5.85 26.58 11.60
N LEU A 70 -5.17 27.44 10.83
CA LEU A 70 -4.03 28.20 11.34
C LEU A 70 -4.56 29.26 12.30
N VAL A 71 -4.04 29.24 13.52
CA VAL A 71 -4.43 30.15 14.59
C VAL A 71 -3.25 30.95 15.10
N THR A 72 -3.50 32.19 15.52
CA THR A 72 -2.55 32.97 16.32
C THR A 72 -2.93 32.84 17.79
N ALA A 73 -1.97 32.46 18.62
CA ALA A 73 -2.13 32.34 20.06
C ALA A 73 -1.10 33.22 20.80
N SER A 74 -1.57 33.92 21.83
CA SER A 74 -0.75 34.74 22.73
C SER A 74 -0.94 34.26 24.17
N GLY A 75 0.15 34.23 24.94
CA GLY A 75 0.14 33.68 26.29
C GLY A 75 1.53 33.34 26.79
N ARG A 76 1.62 32.36 27.70
CA ARG A 76 2.89 31.89 28.28
C ARG A 76 2.90 30.38 28.47
N TYR A 77 4.07 29.78 28.31
CA TYR A 77 4.29 28.39 28.71
C TYR A 77 4.19 28.26 30.24
N LEU A 78 3.57 27.18 30.70
CA LEU A 78 3.51 26.86 32.12
C LEU A 78 4.83 26.23 32.58
N PRO A 79 5.33 26.55 33.79
CA PRO A 79 6.56 25.97 34.32
C PRO A 79 6.32 24.56 34.88
N VAL A 80 5.79 23.68 34.03
CA VAL A 80 5.60 22.25 34.29
C VAL A 80 6.51 21.46 33.36
N GLU A 81 6.74 20.19 33.67
CA GLU A 81 7.60 19.33 32.83
C GLU A 81 7.02 19.16 31.42
N ASP A 82 7.92 19.07 30.44
CA ASP A 82 7.54 18.70 29.09
C ASP A 82 7.23 17.19 29.03
N VAL A 83 6.27 16.82 28.19
CA VAL A 83 5.90 15.43 27.92
C VAL A 83 6.37 15.05 26.53
N LEU A 84 6.96 13.86 26.39
CA LEU A 84 7.50 13.39 25.13
C LEU A 84 6.57 12.39 24.45
N LEU A 85 6.31 12.60 23.16
CA LEU A 85 5.65 11.61 22.32
C LEU A 85 6.70 10.62 21.80
N ARG A 86 6.58 9.35 22.18
CA ARG A 86 7.51 8.27 21.81
C ARG A 86 7.05 7.49 20.59
N MET A 87 7.95 6.66 20.07
CA MET A 87 7.70 5.76 18.93
C MET A 87 7.24 6.51 17.68
N GLN A 88 7.73 7.74 17.50
CA GLN A 88 7.44 8.58 16.34
C GLN A 88 8.57 8.48 15.33
N SER A 89 8.23 8.63 14.06
CA SER A 89 9.23 8.78 13.00
C SER A 89 8.93 9.97 12.12
N VAL A 90 9.98 10.69 11.74
CA VAL A 90 9.96 11.79 10.77
C VAL A 90 11.02 11.47 9.73
N ASP A 91 10.61 11.42 8.46
CA ASP A 91 11.49 11.12 7.32
C ASP A 91 12.37 9.87 7.49
N GLY A 92 11.83 8.84 8.15
CA GLY A 92 12.49 7.56 8.39
C GLY A 92 13.42 7.53 9.60
N GLU A 93 13.57 8.63 10.32
CA GLU A 93 14.35 8.71 11.56
C GLU A 93 13.44 8.60 12.79
N LEU A 94 13.95 8.00 13.86
CA LEU A 94 13.23 7.91 15.14
C LEU A 94 13.34 9.24 15.88
N VAL A 95 12.21 9.78 16.34
CA VAL A 95 12.14 11.08 17.01
C VAL A 95 11.30 11.04 18.28
N TYR A 96 11.55 11.98 19.18
CA TYR A 96 10.58 12.40 20.19
C TYR A 96 9.91 13.70 19.74
N GLN A 97 8.58 13.79 19.90
CA GLN A 97 7.91 15.09 19.80
C GLN A 97 7.77 15.69 21.19
N VAL A 98 8.01 16.99 21.33
CA VAL A 98 8.01 17.68 22.62
C VAL A 98 6.68 18.40 22.82
N LEU A 99 5.97 18.09 23.90
CA LEU A 99 4.67 18.63 24.25
C LEU A 99 4.80 19.47 25.53
N SER A 100 4.38 20.72 25.46
CA SER A 100 4.44 21.66 26.59
C SER A 100 3.07 22.25 26.89
N ALA A 101 2.75 22.49 28.16
CA ALA A 101 1.51 23.17 28.52
C ALA A 101 1.63 24.69 28.31
N PHE A 102 0.62 25.31 27.71
CA PHE A 102 0.59 26.73 27.38
C PHE A 102 -0.72 27.35 27.84
N ARG A 103 -0.64 28.46 28.58
CA ARG A 103 -1.80 29.23 29.02
C ARG A 103 -1.97 30.45 28.12
N THR A 104 -3.12 30.55 27.47
CA THR A 104 -3.48 31.70 26.63
C THR A 104 -3.84 32.91 27.49
N ASP A 105 -3.80 34.09 26.89
CA ASP A 105 -4.24 35.34 27.54
C ASP A 105 -5.74 35.33 27.88
N SER A 106 -6.53 34.54 27.16
CA SER A 106 -7.95 34.31 27.42
C SER A 106 -8.20 33.41 28.64
N GLY A 107 -7.17 32.72 29.15
CA GLY A 107 -7.23 31.88 30.35
C GLY A 107 -7.25 30.37 30.08
N ASP A 108 -7.51 29.95 28.85
CA ASP A 108 -7.49 28.55 28.46
C ASP A 108 -6.06 27.98 28.54
N THR A 109 -5.94 26.71 28.92
CA THR A 109 -4.66 26.01 28.88
C THR A 109 -4.72 24.93 27.82
N LEU A 110 -3.79 24.98 26.86
CA LEU A 110 -3.70 24.03 25.75
C LEU A 110 -2.35 23.34 25.77
N LEU A 111 -2.31 22.14 25.19
CA LEU A 111 -1.06 21.46 24.90
C LEU A 111 -0.47 22.02 23.60
N VAL A 112 0.83 22.30 23.59
CA VAL A 112 1.57 22.76 22.41
C VAL A 112 2.58 21.70 22.02
N ASN A 113 2.41 21.12 20.85
CA ASN A 113 3.44 20.36 20.16
C ASN A 113 4.45 21.34 19.55
N ARG A 114 5.63 21.40 20.17
CA ARG A 114 6.70 22.34 19.83
C ARG A 114 7.52 21.88 18.62
N GLY A 115 7.32 20.66 18.14
CA GLY A 115 8.14 20.03 17.12
C GLY A 115 8.82 18.78 17.66
N TRP A 116 9.90 18.36 17.00
CA TRP A 116 10.59 17.12 17.30
C TRP A 116 12.09 17.28 17.53
N VAL A 117 12.66 16.27 18.16
CA VAL A 117 14.09 16.08 18.38
C VAL A 117 14.45 14.64 18.03
N ARG A 118 15.65 14.43 17.47
CA ARG A 118 16.12 13.07 17.15
C ARG A 118 16.26 12.27 18.43
N VAL A 119 15.93 10.98 18.40
CA VAL A 119 16.25 10.09 19.52
C VAL A 119 17.76 9.90 19.58
N GLY A 120 18.34 10.03 20.78
CA GLY A 120 19.76 9.79 21.02
C GLY A 120 20.10 8.30 21.08
N ASP A 121 21.40 8.00 21.20
CA ASP A 121 21.89 6.62 21.31
C ASP A 121 21.20 5.88 22.47
N ASN A 122 20.91 4.59 22.27
CA ASN A 122 20.21 3.75 23.26
C ASN A 122 18.87 4.34 23.75
N ASN A 123 18.12 5.05 22.89
CA ASN A 123 16.81 5.62 23.22
C ASN A 123 16.89 6.68 24.33
N THR A 124 17.99 7.43 24.36
CA THR A 124 18.17 8.58 25.24
C THR A 124 17.47 9.82 24.68
N VAL A 125 17.03 10.70 25.56
CA VAL A 125 16.48 12.01 25.19
C VAL A 125 17.64 12.98 25.11
N PRO A 126 17.96 13.57 23.94
CA PRO A 126 19.03 14.56 23.85
C PRO A 126 18.63 15.88 24.53
N ASP A 127 19.61 16.72 24.81
CA ASP A 127 19.34 18.10 25.25
C ASP A 127 18.62 18.88 24.14
N PHE A 128 17.58 19.63 24.51
CA PHE A 128 16.86 20.52 23.62
C PHE A 128 16.49 21.84 24.30
N PRO A 129 16.31 22.94 23.55
CA PRO A 129 15.94 24.22 24.11
C PRO A 129 14.64 24.15 24.93
N SER A 130 14.68 24.61 26.19
CA SER A 130 13.48 24.75 27.02
C SER A 130 12.46 25.72 26.40
N ALA A 131 11.20 25.60 26.82
CA ALA A 131 10.17 26.54 26.40
C ALA A 131 10.54 27.98 26.85
N PRO A 132 10.30 29.01 26.01
CA PRO A 132 10.60 30.38 26.36
C PRO A 132 9.90 30.81 27.65
N THR A 133 10.62 31.54 28.49
CA THR A 133 10.05 32.16 29.68
C THR A 133 9.35 33.47 29.31
N GLY A 134 8.16 33.70 29.85
CA GLY A 134 7.42 34.96 29.68
C GLY A 134 6.37 34.90 28.57
N GLN A 135 5.98 36.08 28.09
CA GLN A 135 4.92 36.25 27.11
C GLN A 135 5.43 35.93 25.70
N VAL A 136 4.68 35.12 24.95
CA VAL A 136 4.96 34.80 23.55
C VAL A 136 3.69 34.86 22.72
N THR A 137 3.86 35.19 21.45
CA THR A 137 2.84 35.07 20.42
C THR A 137 3.38 34.21 19.30
N PHE A 138 2.59 33.23 18.86
CA PHE A 138 2.97 32.33 17.77
C PHE A 138 1.75 31.94 16.93
N THR A 139 2.03 31.48 15.72
CA THR A 139 1.10 30.83 14.81
C THR A 139 1.25 29.32 14.91
N ALA A 140 0.14 28.63 15.10
CA ALA A 140 0.07 27.17 15.22
C ALA A 140 -1.11 26.61 14.42
N ARG A 141 -1.06 25.31 14.12
CA ARG A 141 -2.24 24.57 13.64
C ARG A 141 -3.02 24.05 14.83
N LEU A 142 -4.31 24.33 14.87
CA LEU A 142 -5.21 23.71 15.83
C LEU A 142 -5.48 22.26 15.40
N ARG A 143 -5.35 21.32 16.33
CA ARG A 143 -5.46 19.89 16.05
C ARG A 143 -6.40 19.21 17.05
N ILE A 144 -7.15 18.24 16.54
CA ILE A 144 -7.98 17.32 17.31
C ILE A 144 -7.14 16.09 17.68
N PRO A 145 -7.21 15.59 18.93
CA PRO A 145 -6.50 14.37 19.33
C PRO A 145 -7.00 13.16 18.55
N MET A 146 -6.13 12.16 18.42
CA MET A 146 -6.52 10.87 17.86
C MET A 146 -7.34 10.10 18.89
N ASP A 147 -8.35 9.34 18.44
CA ASP A 147 -9.11 8.42 19.30
C ASP A 147 -8.27 7.16 19.62
N ALA A 148 -7.25 7.36 20.44
CA ALA A 148 -6.34 6.33 20.90
C ALA A 148 -5.74 6.70 22.27
N PRO A 149 -5.55 5.73 23.18
CA PRO A 149 -5.07 6.02 24.53
C PRO A 149 -3.65 6.59 24.52
N ALA A 150 -3.37 7.57 25.38
CA ALA A 150 -2.03 8.14 25.56
C ALA A 150 -0.99 7.08 25.99
N ASP A 151 -1.38 6.13 26.83
CA ASP A 151 -0.49 5.10 27.42
C ASP A 151 0.81 5.67 28.02
N PRO A 152 0.67 6.39 29.15
CA PRO A 152 1.78 7.09 29.79
C PRO A 152 2.76 6.13 30.47
N ILE A 153 4.05 6.44 30.33
CA ILE A 153 5.14 5.76 31.03
C ILE A 153 6.14 6.82 31.51
N VAL A 154 6.90 6.49 32.55
CA VAL A 154 8.09 7.26 32.92
C VAL A 154 9.32 6.47 32.46
N LEU A 155 10.14 7.08 31.62
CA LEU A 155 11.36 6.46 31.10
C LEU A 155 12.47 7.52 31.08
N ASN A 156 13.64 7.17 31.61
CA ASN A 156 14.80 8.08 31.67
C ASN A 156 14.46 9.43 32.30
N GLU A 157 13.64 9.45 33.37
CA GLU A 157 13.17 10.66 34.06
C GLU A 157 12.21 11.54 33.26
N TRP A 158 11.76 11.10 32.08
CA TRP A 158 10.76 11.81 31.28
C TRP A 158 9.40 11.14 31.33
N ASN A 159 8.36 11.96 31.43
CA ASN A 159 6.99 11.55 31.14
C ASN A 159 6.84 11.34 29.63
N MET A 160 6.50 10.13 29.20
CA MET A 160 6.34 9.77 27.79
C MET A 160 4.98 9.17 27.49
N VAL A 161 4.38 9.58 26.37
CA VAL A 161 3.10 9.06 25.87
C VAL A 161 3.25 8.55 24.44
N ARG A 162 2.40 7.63 24.00
CA ARG A 162 2.37 7.10 22.62
C ARG A 162 1.48 7.95 21.71
N ASN A 163 0.39 8.48 22.24
CA ASN A 163 -0.58 9.29 21.52
C ASN A 163 -0.82 10.62 22.24
N ILE A 164 -1.17 11.66 21.48
CA ILE A 164 -1.53 12.96 22.05
C ILE A 164 -3.00 12.91 22.46
N ASP A 165 -3.22 12.83 23.77
CA ASP A 165 -4.52 12.86 24.43
C ASP A 165 -4.44 13.93 25.55
N PRO A 166 -4.90 15.18 25.28
CA PRO A 166 -4.74 16.28 26.22
C PRO A 166 -5.38 16.03 27.60
N PRO A 167 -6.58 15.45 27.74
CA PRO A 167 -7.10 15.06 29.06
C PRO A 167 -6.18 14.12 29.85
N ALA A 168 -5.66 13.06 29.22
CA ALA A 168 -4.75 12.13 29.90
C ALA A 168 -3.43 12.79 30.28
N ILE A 169 -2.85 13.58 29.38
CA ILE A 169 -1.59 14.32 29.61
C ILE A 169 -1.79 15.39 30.69
N GLY A 170 -2.93 16.07 30.71
CA GLY A 170 -3.29 17.05 31.73
C GLY A 170 -3.34 16.44 33.12
N GLY A 171 -3.87 15.21 33.23
CA GLY A 171 -3.83 14.42 34.46
C GLY A 171 -2.41 14.13 34.97
N LEU A 172 -1.45 13.87 34.07
CA LEU A 172 -0.03 13.67 34.42
C LEU A 172 0.61 14.97 34.92
N LEU A 173 0.27 16.10 34.28
CA LEU A 173 0.85 17.41 34.60
C LEU A 173 0.14 18.12 35.76
N GLY A 174 -1.02 17.62 36.21
CA GLY A 174 -1.87 18.32 37.17
C GLY A 174 -2.47 19.61 36.62
N VAL A 175 -2.72 19.67 35.31
CA VAL A 175 -3.22 20.84 34.59
C VAL A 175 -4.49 20.48 33.85
N ASP A 176 -5.52 21.32 33.96
CA ASP A 176 -6.73 21.20 33.16
C ASP A 176 -6.47 21.68 31.74
N LEU A 177 -6.40 20.74 30.79
CA LEU A 177 -6.08 21.02 29.39
C LEU A 177 -7.35 20.99 28.53
N SER A 178 -7.44 21.94 27.61
CA SER A 178 -8.38 21.89 26.49
C SER A 178 -8.30 20.54 25.78
N PRO A 179 -9.42 19.99 25.28
CA PRO A 179 -9.41 18.75 24.52
C PRO A 179 -8.63 18.86 23.19
N TYR A 180 -8.24 20.06 22.78
CA TYR A 180 -7.47 20.32 21.56
C TYR A 180 -6.02 20.66 21.88
N TYR A 181 -5.16 20.54 20.88
CA TYR A 181 -3.76 20.92 20.99
C TYR A 181 -3.31 21.77 19.81
N LEU A 182 -2.22 22.52 20.00
CA LEU A 182 -1.62 23.40 19.02
C LEU A 182 -0.33 22.76 18.50
N GLN A 183 -0.11 22.80 17.19
CA GLN A 183 1.13 22.32 16.56
C GLN A 183 1.87 23.48 15.92
N LEU A 184 3.10 23.77 16.37
CA LEU A 184 3.90 24.88 15.84
C LEU A 184 4.35 24.62 14.41
N ALA A 185 4.42 25.68 13.62
CA ALA A 185 4.86 25.65 12.22
C ALA A 185 6.40 25.72 12.06
N GLY A 186 7.16 25.80 13.15
CA GLY A 186 8.62 26.02 13.14
C GLY A 186 9.01 27.51 13.07
N GLY A 187 10.28 27.82 13.33
CA GLY A 187 10.86 29.16 13.18
C GLY A 187 10.31 30.24 14.13
N GLN A 188 9.74 29.85 15.26
CA GLN A 188 9.00 30.73 16.17
C GLN A 188 9.46 30.54 17.63
N PRO A 189 9.12 31.45 18.57
CA PRO A 189 9.49 31.30 19.97
C PRO A 189 9.05 29.95 20.56
N GLY A 190 10.03 29.15 20.94
CA GLY A 190 9.82 27.82 21.53
C GLY A 190 9.65 26.69 20.53
N SER A 191 9.66 26.95 19.22
CA SER A 191 9.66 25.87 18.22
C SER A 191 10.98 25.12 18.22
N LEU A 192 10.88 23.80 18.09
CA LEU A 192 11.96 22.89 17.74
C LEU A 192 11.88 22.62 16.22
N GLU A 193 12.41 21.48 15.78
CA GLU A 193 12.31 21.10 14.37
C GLU A 193 10.82 20.87 14.03
N PRO A 194 10.28 21.52 12.99
CA PRO A 194 8.86 21.45 12.68
C PRO A 194 8.48 20.07 12.17
N MET A 195 7.25 19.66 12.47
CA MET A 195 6.65 18.49 11.83
C MET A 195 6.53 18.72 10.33
N PRO A 196 6.93 17.74 9.48
CA PRO A 196 6.76 17.86 8.05
C PRO A 196 5.27 18.02 7.74
N LEU A 197 4.98 18.82 6.71
CA LEU A 197 3.64 18.88 6.18
C LEU A 197 3.28 17.49 5.62
N PRO A 198 2.03 17.02 5.78
CA PRO A 198 1.57 15.87 5.03
C PRO A 198 1.89 16.11 3.56
N SER A 199 2.66 15.22 2.94
CA SER A 199 3.09 15.39 1.56
C SER A 199 1.86 15.48 0.65
N THR A 200 1.73 16.57 -0.10
CA THR A 200 0.74 16.75 -1.17
C THR A 200 1.01 15.83 -2.38
N GLU A 201 2.14 15.12 -2.35
CA GLU A 201 2.54 14.10 -3.32
C GLU A 201 1.43 13.06 -3.46
N SER A 202 0.76 13.11 -4.60
CA SER A 202 -0.15 12.07 -5.04
C SER A 202 0.68 10.80 -5.14
N GLY A 203 0.56 9.89 -4.17
CA GLY A 203 1.22 8.59 -4.22
C GLY A 203 0.93 7.87 -5.55
N PRO A 204 1.54 6.71 -5.84
CA PRO A 204 1.56 6.08 -7.16
C PRO A 204 0.18 5.64 -7.69
N TYR A 205 -0.92 5.95 -7.01
CA TYR A 205 -2.28 5.61 -7.39
C TYR A 205 -2.72 6.22 -8.74
N LEU A 206 -2.14 7.35 -9.18
CA LEU A 206 -2.36 7.87 -10.55
C LEU A 206 -1.76 6.91 -11.59
N SER A 207 -0.52 6.48 -11.34
CA SER A 207 0.21 5.58 -12.25
C SER A 207 -0.43 4.19 -12.30
N TYR A 208 -0.91 3.67 -11.16
CA TYR A 208 -1.66 2.41 -11.10
C TYR A 208 -3.05 2.53 -11.73
N GLY A 209 -3.77 3.64 -11.53
CA GLY A 209 -5.03 3.90 -12.23
C GLY A 209 -4.84 3.94 -13.75
N LEU A 210 -3.77 4.56 -14.22
CA LEU A 210 -3.40 4.59 -15.64
C LEU A 210 -3.00 3.21 -16.16
N GLN A 211 -2.33 2.38 -15.35
CA GLN A 211 -2.03 0.99 -15.70
C GLN A 211 -3.30 0.16 -15.91
N TRP A 212 -4.31 0.29 -15.02
CA TRP A 212 -5.60 -0.41 -15.19
C TRP A 212 -6.36 0.05 -16.44
N MET A 213 -6.30 1.35 -16.77
CA MET A 213 -6.84 1.87 -18.03
C MET A 213 -6.09 1.31 -19.24
N ALA A 214 -4.75 1.24 -19.17
CA ALA A 214 -3.93 0.67 -20.23
C ALA A 214 -4.25 -0.81 -20.48
N PHE A 215 -4.46 -1.61 -19.42
CA PHE A 215 -4.91 -3.00 -19.57
C PHE A 215 -6.31 -3.10 -20.18
N GLY A 216 -7.24 -2.24 -19.76
CA GLY A 216 -8.60 -2.17 -20.32
C GLY A 216 -8.63 -1.87 -21.83
N VAL A 217 -7.63 -1.14 -22.35
CA VAL A 217 -7.53 -0.77 -23.78
C VAL A 217 -6.66 -1.76 -24.58
N LEU A 218 -5.52 -2.19 -24.04
CA LEU A 218 -4.58 -3.06 -24.76
C LEU A 218 -5.08 -4.49 -24.88
N ALA A 219 -5.81 -5.01 -23.89
CA ALA A 219 -6.37 -6.36 -23.95
C ALA A 219 -7.32 -6.59 -25.15
N PRO A 220 -8.32 -5.73 -25.42
CA PRO A 220 -9.19 -5.90 -26.60
C PRO A 220 -8.46 -5.64 -27.92
N ILE A 221 -7.47 -4.73 -27.96
CA ILE A 221 -6.63 -4.51 -29.15
C ILE A 221 -5.81 -5.77 -29.48
N GLY A 222 -5.19 -6.38 -28.47
CA GLY A 222 -4.42 -7.62 -28.63
C GLY A 222 -5.29 -8.78 -29.12
N LEU A 223 -6.50 -8.91 -28.58
CA LEU A 223 -7.48 -9.89 -29.07
C LEU A 223 -7.90 -9.63 -30.51
N GLY A 224 -8.20 -8.37 -30.86
CA GLY A 224 -8.56 -7.98 -32.22
C GLY A 224 -7.45 -8.25 -33.24
N TYR A 225 -6.19 -7.97 -32.88
CA TYR A 225 -5.04 -8.29 -33.70
C TYR A 225 -4.86 -9.80 -33.87
N PHE A 226 -4.98 -10.58 -32.79
CA PHE A 226 -4.88 -12.04 -32.84
C PHE A 226 -5.95 -12.65 -33.75
N VAL A 227 -7.22 -12.22 -33.60
CA VAL A 227 -8.34 -12.62 -34.47
C VAL A 227 -8.05 -12.27 -35.93
N TRP A 228 -7.57 -11.06 -36.20
CA TRP A 228 -7.22 -10.64 -37.55
C TRP A 228 -6.07 -11.46 -38.14
N SER A 229 -5.04 -11.76 -37.34
CA SER A 229 -3.89 -12.56 -37.76
C SER A 229 -4.27 -14.01 -38.09
N GLU A 230 -5.11 -14.62 -37.26
CA GLU A 230 -5.61 -15.99 -37.46
C GLU A 230 -6.53 -16.07 -38.69
N LEU A 231 -7.42 -15.09 -38.87
CA LEU A 231 -8.27 -15.00 -40.06
C LEU A 231 -7.45 -14.79 -41.34
N ARG A 232 -6.37 -14.01 -41.28
CA ARG A 232 -5.47 -13.79 -42.42
C ARG A 232 -4.63 -15.01 -42.73
N GLN A 233 -4.21 -15.75 -41.71
CA GLN A 233 -3.45 -17.00 -41.88
C GLN A 233 -4.33 -18.11 -42.46
N ARG A 234 -5.60 -18.23 -42.02
CA ARG A 234 -6.56 -19.16 -42.61
C ARG A 234 -6.84 -18.85 -44.07
N ARG A 235 -7.06 -17.59 -44.43
CA ARG A 235 -7.23 -17.20 -45.84
C ARG A 235 -6.01 -17.52 -46.69
N ARG A 236 -4.79 -17.36 -46.18
CA ARG A 236 -3.57 -17.76 -46.89
C ARG A 236 -3.50 -19.26 -47.13
N LEU A 237 -3.83 -20.06 -46.11
CA LEU A 237 -3.86 -21.52 -46.24
C LEU A 237 -4.99 -21.97 -47.19
N ASP A 238 -6.16 -21.33 -47.12
CA ASP A 238 -7.27 -21.58 -48.03
C ASP A 238 -6.90 -21.19 -49.48
N ASP A 239 -6.21 -20.06 -49.69
CA ASP A 239 -5.72 -19.62 -51.01
C ASP A 239 -4.64 -20.59 -51.54
N GLU A 240 -3.71 -21.05 -50.70
CA GLU A 240 -2.68 -22.05 -51.06
C GLU A 240 -3.30 -23.42 -51.41
N ASP A 241 -4.31 -23.87 -50.66
CA ASP A 241 -5.06 -25.11 -50.95
C ASP A 241 -5.91 -24.98 -52.22
N ASN A 242 -6.49 -23.81 -52.48
CA ASN A 242 -7.29 -23.57 -53.68
C ASN A 242 -6.40 -23.45 -54.94
N GLU A 243 -5.24 -22.80 -54.84
CA GLU A 243 -4.22 -22.77 -55.89
C GLU A 243 -3.66 -24.18 -56.17
N ALA A 244 -3.42 -25.00 -55.13
CA ALA A 244 -3.03 -26.40 -55.29
C ALA A 244 -4.13 -27.27 -55.92
N ALA A 245 -5.40 -27.00 -55.62
CA ALA A 245 -6.54 -27.67 -56.22
C ALA A 245 -6.81 -27.26 -57.67
N GLU A 246 -6.51 -26.02 -58.06
CA GLU A 246 -6.59 -25.52 -59.44
C GLU A 246 -5.40 -26.00 -60.29
N ALA A 247 -4.22 -26.22 -59.69
CA ALA A 247 -3.04 -26.74 -60.36
C ALA A 247 -3.13 -28.23 -60.76
N TRP A 248 -4.12 -28.98 -60.26
CA TRP A 248 -4.36 -30.38 -60.63
C TRP A 248 -5.72 -30.57 -61.33
N PRO A 249 -5.78 -30.61 -62.67
CA PRO A 249 -7.03 -30.89 -63.36
C PRO A 249 -7.49 -32.32 -63.07
N ARG A 250 -8.78 -32.49 -62.75
CA ARG A 250 -9.41 -33.81 -62.59
C ARG A 250 -9.41 -34.54 -63.93
N GLU A 251 -8.39 -35.37 -64.16
CA GLU A 251 -8.39 -36.32 -65.27
C GLU A 251 -9.23 -37.53 -64.87
N GLY A 252 -10.40 -37.65 -65.50
CA GLY A 252 -11.35 -38.73 -65.28
C GLY A 252 -10.90 -40.06 -65.89
N GLY A 253 -11.42 -41.18 -65.36
CA GLY A 253 -11.18 -42.50 -65.95
C GLY A 253 -11.80 -43.67 -65.18
N ASN A 254 -12.95 -44.13 -65.65
CA ASN A 254 -13.79 -45.22 -65.16
C ASN A 254 -13.27 -46.64 -65.51
N ARG A 255 -13.29 -47.62 -64.56
CA ARG A 255 -13.56 -49.09 -64.70
C ARG A 255 -13.11 -49.86 -63.43
N ALA A 256 -13.64 -50.99 -62.97
CA ALA A 256 -14.96 -51.64 -62.82
C ALA A 256 -14.70 -53.01 -62.08
N ALA A 257 -15.66 -53.46 -61.23
CA ALA A 257 -15.88 -54.83 -60.66
C ALA A 257 -14.77 -55.44 -59.74
N GLY A 258 -14.94 -55.90 -58.48
CA GLY A 258 -16.05 -56.45 -57.67
C GLY A 258 -15.98 -58.01 -57.61
N PRO A 259 -16.46 -58.74 -56.57
CA PRO A 259 -16.51 -58.58 -55.10
C PRO A 259 -15.77 -59.76 -54.37
N ASP A 260 -15.78 -59.93 -53.02
CA ASP A 260 -16.68 -60.83 -52.26
C ASP A 260 -16.57 -60.62 -50.73
N HIS A 261 -17.68 -60.81 -50.03
CA HIS A 261 -17.91 -60.72 -48.58
C HIS A 261 -17.50 -61.98 -47.79
N GLU A 262 -17.08 -61.86 -46.52
CA GLU A 262 -17.90 -62.32 -45.37
C GLU A 262 -17.33 -61.93 -43.99
N THR A 263 -18.28 -61.81 -43.05
CA THR A 263 -18.23 -61.25 -41.70
C THR A 263 -18.02 -62.33 -40.65
N THR A 264 -17.29 -62.05 -39.56
CA THR A 264 -17.75 -62.38 -38.18
C THR A 264 -16.97 -61.65 -37.09
N ALA A 265 -17.73 -61.20 -36.09
CA ALA A 265 -17.36 -60.35 -34.96
C ALA A 265 -16.96 -61.14 -33.70
N SER A 266 -16.34 -60.48 -32.71
CA SER A 266 -16.51 -60.67 -31.24
C SER A 266 -15.39 -59.86 -30.53
N GLU A 267 -15.67 -58.72 -29.89
CA GLU A 267 -16.18 -58.52 -28.51
C GLU A 267 -15.05 -58.45 -27.46
N ALA A 268 -15.03 -57.33 -26.73
CA ALA A 268 -14.39 -57.15 -25.43
C ALA A 268 -15.52 -56.92 -24.41
N PRO A 269 -15.39 -57.18 -23.09
CA PRO A 269 -14.66 -56.23 -22.23
C PRO A 269 -14.13 -56.73 -20.84
N SER A 270 -13.30 -55.87 -20.21
CA SER A 270 -13.21 -55.51 -18.77
C SER A 270 -12.63 -56.42 -17.65
N GLY A 271 -11.62 -55.86 -16.95
CA GLY A 271 -11.28 -55.96 -15.49
C GLY A 271 -10.49 -57.20 -15.04
N PRO A 272 -9.78 -57.25 -13.87
CA PRO A 272 -9.87 -56.43 -12.62
C PRO A 272 -8.46 -56.12 -11.97
N PRO A 273 -8.22 -56.14 -10.62
CA PRO A 273 -8.39 -55.06 -9.63
C PRO A 273 -7.10 -54.70 -8.82
N ALA A 274 -7.28 -53.82 -7.83
CA ALA A 274 -6.29 -53.25 -6.89
C ALA A 274 -5.68 -54.23 -5.85
N ALA A 275 -4.46 -53.93 -5.38
CA ALA A 275 -3.96 -54.23 -4.02
C ALA A 275 -2.71 -53.41 -3.65
N THR A 276 -2.71 -52.93 -2.41
CA THR A 276 -1.73 -52.12 -1.66
C THR A 276 -0.51 -52.94 -1.17
N VAL A 277 0.70 -52.35 -1.07
CA VAL A 277 1.79 -52.81 -0.17
C VAL A 277 2.67 -51.63 0.28
N ASP A 278 2.98 -51.61 1.59
CA ASP A 278 3.91 -50.75 2.35
C ASP A 278 5.40 -50.83 1.92
N GLY A 279 6.18 -49.82 2.35
CA GLY A 279 7.58 -49.44 1.98
C GLY A 279 8.72 -50.48 2.09
N PRO A 280 10.01 -50.14 1.78
CA PRO A 280 10.85 -49.28 2.65
C PRO A 280 11.96 -48.49 1.87
N PRO A 281 13.15 -48.12 2.41
CA PRO A 281 13.55 -46.73 2.63
C PRO A 281 14.84 -46.36 1.87
N ASP A 282 14.75 -45.87 0.64
CA ASP A 282 15.92 -45.34 -0.08
C ASP A 282 15.62 -44.06 -0.90
N GLU A 283 14.44 -43.47 -0.73
CA GLU A 283 13.94 -42.39 -1.59
C GLU A 283 14.29 -40.97 -1.14
N VAL A 284 15.04 -40.80 -0.05
CA VAL A 284 15.40 -39.46 0.47
C VAL A 284 16.66 -38.91 -0.20
N ALA A 285 17.48 -39.76 -0.82
CA ALA A 285 18.72 -39.33 -1.48
C ALA A 285 18.49 -38.73 -2.89
N ASP A 286 17.33 -38.97 -3.49
CA ASP A 286 17.03 -38.55 -4.87
C ASP A 286 16.24 -37.23 -4.93
N SER A 287 15.38 -36.96 -3.94
CA SER A 287 14.64 -35.68 -3.88
C SER A 287 15.56 -34.48 -3.73
N ASP A 288 16.61 -34.59 -2.91
CA ASP A 288 17.55 -33.49 -2.66
C ASP A 288 18.40 -33.15 -3.90
N ARG A 289 18.71 -34.16 -4.72
CA ARG A 289 19.43 -33.97 -5.99
C ARG A 289 18.56 -33.31 -7.04
N LEU A 290 17.29 -33.68 -7.11
CA LEU A 290 16.31 -33.11 -8.04
C LEU A 290 15.97 -31.66 -7.68
N VAL A 291 15.84 -31.34 -6.39
CA VAL A 291 15.60 -29.96 -5.91
C VAL A 291 16.84 -29.08 -6.16
N ALA A 292 18.05 -29.61 -5.92
CA ALA A 292 19.29 -28.87 -6.20
C ALA A 292 19.50 -28.62 -7.71
N ALA A 293 19.12 -29.56 -8.57
CA ALA A 293 19.16 -29.38 -10.02
C ALA A 293 18.15 -28.33 -10.49
N ALA A 294 16.91 -28.38 -9.98
CA ALA A 294 15.85 -27.43 -10.34
C ALA A 294 16.13 -25.98 -9.88
N MET A 295 16.78 -25.79 -8.73
CA MET A 295 17.15 -24.45 -8.26
C MET A 295 18.34 -23.84 -9.02
N ARG A 296 19.26 -24.68 -9.53
CA ARG A 296 20.43 -24.23 -10.29
C ARG A 296 20.06 -23.64 -11.65
N ASP A 297 19.05 -24.23 -12.28
CA ASP A 297 18.50 -23.80 -13.57
C ASP A 297 17.78 -22.43 -13.46
N ARG A 298 17.26 -22.10 -12.27
CA ARG A 298 16.45 -20.90 -12.04
C ARG A 298 17.21 -19.69 -11.46
N TYR A 299 18.29 -19.91 -10.69
CA TYR A 299 18.99 -18.84 -9.96
C TYR A 299 20.51 -18.79 -10.16
N GLY A 300 21.10 -19.69 -10.95
CA GLY A 300 22.54 -19.75 -11.20
C GLY A 300 23.39 -20.14 -9.98
N ASP A 301 24.70 -20.26 -10.18
CA ASP A 301 25.61 -20.96 -9.24
C ASP A 301 25.85 -20.26 -7.88
N ARG A 302 25.27 -19.08 -7.62
CA ARG A 302 25.46 -18.37 -6.33
C ARG A 302 24.77 -19.05 -5.14
N PHE A 303 23.66 -19.74 -5.34
CA PHE A 303 22.92 -20.40 -4.24
C PHE A 303 23.52 -21.77 -3.85
N ALA A 304 24.19 -22.46 -4.77
CA ALA A 304 24.75 -23.79 -4.52
C ALA A 304 25.96 -23.77 -3.55
N SER A 305 26.62 -22.61 -3.39
CA SER A 305 27.70 -22.42 -2.40
C SER A 305 27.21 -22.18 -0.98
N GLU A 306 26.02 -21.59 -0.83
CA GLU A 306 25.45 -21.21 0.47
C GLU A 306 24.82 -22.41 1.18
N TYR A 307 24.11 -23.26 0.43
CA TYR A 307 23.53 -24.50 0.93
C TYR A 307 24.61 -25.48 1.45
N ARG A 308 25.77 -25.51 0.79
CA ARG A 308 26.92 -26.36 1.17
C ARG A 308 27.63 -25.88 2.45
N ARG A 309 27.46 -24.61 2.82
CA ARG A 309 27.95 -24.03 4.07
C ARG A 309 27.05 -24.41 5.26
N ILE A 310 25.75 -24.43 5.03
CA ILE A 310 24.74 -24.74 6.06
C ILE A 310 24.75 -26.24 6.40
N SER A 311 24.85 -27.13 5.41
CA SER A 311 24.85 -28.58 5.65
C SER A 311 26.11 -29.12 6.34
N ARG A 312 27.23 -28.39 6.29
CA ARG A 312 28.48 -28.74 7.01
C ARG A 312 28.52 -28.22 8.46
N GLY A 313 27.62 -27.32 8.85
CA GLY A 313 27.56 -26.76 10.21
C GLY A 313 26.80 -27.63 11.22
N GLY A 314 25.99 -28.59 10.77
CA GLY A 314 25.10 -29.39 11.62
C GLY A 314 25.71 -30.64 12.25
N ASN A 315 27.01 -30.92 12.08
CA ASN A 315 27.64 -32.15 12.58
C ASN A 315 28.86 -31.87 13.48
N ARG A 316 28.67 -30.99 14.46
CA ARG A 316 29.51 -30.90 15.67
C ARG A 316 28.62 -30.61 16.88
N ALA A 317 28.07 -31.68 17.43
CA ALA A 317 27.78 -31.85 18.85
C ALA A 317 28.14 -33.30 19.20
#